data_AF-A0A8J6ZK11-F1
#
_entry.id   AF-A0A8J6ZK11-F1
#
_cell.length_a   1.000
_cell.length_b   1.000
_cell.length_c   1.000
_cell.angle_alpha   90.00
_cell.angle_beta   90.00
_cell.angle_gamma   90.00
#
_symmetry.space_group_name_H-M   'P 1'
#
loop_
_entity.id
_entity.type
_entity.pdbx_description
1 polymer ?
#
loop_
_entity_poly.entity_id
_entity_poly.type
_entity_poly.pdbx_seq_one_letter_code
_entity_poly.pdbx_strand_id
1 'polypeptide(L)'
;VNDVRDFLSEGDTVRVKVINVDGNKIALSLKQAKPRPPEQDGQSFRQRRGNFRGSQRQLSASFEDKLSKFLKDSDERLTDLKRKTDSKRGGRGSRRSD
;
A
#
# COMPACT_ATOMS: atom_id res chain seq x y z
N VAL A 1 -15.48 5.16 -14.33
CA VAL A 1 -16.12 6.48 -14.47
C VAL A 1 -15.00 7.52 -14.52
N ASN A 2 -14.87 8.25 -15.63
CA ASN A 2 -13.71 9.11 -15.96
C ASN A 2 -14.15 10.43 -16.65
N ASP A 3 -15.36 10.93 -16.36
CA ASP A 3 -15.80 12.21 -16.92
C ASP A 3 -15.55 13.36 -15.93
N VAL A 4 -15.00 14.46 -16.42
CA VAL A 4 -14.68 15.64 -15.59
C VAL A 4 -15.94 16.32 -15.06
N ARG A 5 -17.02 16.27 -15.84
CA ARG A 5 -18.33 16.83 -15.48
C ARG A 5 -18.97 16.17 -14.26
N ASP A 6 -18.54 14.95 -13.91
CA ASP A 6 -19.01 14.27 -12.70
C ASP A 6 -18.37 14.86 -11.43
N PHE A 7 -17.25 15.57 -11.56
CA PHE A 7 -16.47 16.08 -10.44
C PHE A 7 -16.56 17.60 -10.27
N LEU A 8 -16.95 18.33 -11.31
CA LEU A 8 -16.98 19.80 -11.33
C LEU A 8 -18.12 20.31 -12.20
N SER A 9 -18.82 21.33 -11.70
CA SER A 9 -19.82 22.09 -12.46
C SER A 9 -19.34 23.51 -12.73
N GLU A 10 -19.81 24.10 -13.83
CA GLU A 10 -19.55 25.50 -14.14
C GLU A 10 -20.20 26.41 -13.09
N GLY A 11 -19.45 27.37 -12.55
CA GLY A 11 -19.89 28.26 -11.48
C GLY A 11 -19.55 27.79 -10.05
N ASP A 12 -19.05 26.56 -9.88
CA ASP A 12 -18.65 26.06 -8.56
C ASP A 12 -17.41 26.78 -8.02
N THR A 13 -17.49 27.22 -6.75
CA THR A 13 -16.32 27.75 -6.04
C THR A 13 -15.51 26.60 -5.45
N VAL A 14 -14.27 26.43 -5.93
CA VAL A 14 -13.39 25.34 -5.52
C VAL A 14 -12.08 25.85 -4.92
N ARG A 15 -11.54 25.07 -3.97
CA ARG A 15 -10.19 25.30 -3.42
C ARG A 15 -9.16 24.53 -4.23
N VAL A 16 -8.16 25.23 -4.74
CA VAL A 16 -7.10 24.69 -5.61
C VAL A 16 -5.72 25.09 -5.13
N LYS A 17 -4.71 24.32 -5.51
CA LYS A 17 -3.30 24.65 -5.25
C LYS A 17 -2.66 25.14 -6.55
N VAL A 18 -1.96 26.27 -6.49
CA VAL A 18 -1.12 26.76 -7.59
C VAL A 18 0.13 25.89 -7.69
N ILE A 19 0.40 25.34 -8.87
CA ILE A 19 1.58 24.51 -9.14
C ILE A 19 2.64 25.30 -9.90
N ASN A 20 2.23 26.05 -10.92
CA ASN A 20 3.15 26.85 -11.72
C ASN A 20 2.46 28.13 -12.21
N VAL A 21 3.26 29.17 -12.44
CA VAL A 21 2.85 30.44 -13.03
C VAL A 21 3.84 30.78 -14.15
N ASP A 22 3.36 30.72 -15.39
CA ASP A 22 4.13 31.03 -16.59
C ASP A 22 3.56 32.31 -17.23
N GLY A 23 3.98 33.46 -16.72
CA GLY A 23 3.50 34.77 -17.17
C GLY A 23 1.99 34.91 -17.01
N ASN A 24 1.25 34.75 -18.12
CA ASN A 24 -0.21 34.87 -18.15
C ASN A 24 -0.96 33.53 -17.97
N LYS A 25 -0.26 32.41 -17.75
CA LYS A 25 -0.87 31.09 -17.54
C LYS A 25 -0.60 30.58 -16.13
N ILE A 26 -1.62 30.03 -15.49
CA ILE A 26 -1.52 29.45 -14.15
C ILE A 26 -1.94 27.98 -14.21
N ALA A 27 -1.06 27.09 -13.76
CA ALA A 27 -1.36 25.68 -13.61
C ALA A 27 -1.89 25.41 -12.19
N LEU A 28 -3.09 24.83 -12.09
CA LEU A 28 -3.80 24.59 -10.84
C LEU A 28 -4.03 23.08 -10.62
N SER A 29 -4.05 22.63 -9.37
CA SER A 29 -4.44 21.25 -9.03
C SER A 29 -5.47 21.18 -7.92
N LEU A 30 -6.59 20.54 -8.25
CA LEU A 30 -7.67 20.20 -7.32
C LEU A 30 -7.31 18.99 -6.44
N LYS A 31 -6.52 18.04 -6.97
CA LYS A 31 -6.12 16.82 -6.24
C LYS A 31 -5.18 17.14 -5.08
N GLN A 32 -4.26 18.09 -5.28
CA GLN A 32 -3.33 18.52 -4.24
C GLN A 32 -3.95 19.49 -3.23
N ALA A 33 -5.11 20.06 -3.56
CA ALA A 33 -5.84 20.98 -2.69
C ALA A 33 -6.80 20.29 -1.72
N LYS A 34 -7.12 19.01 -1.97
CA LYS A 34 -7.82 18.19 -0.97
C LYS A 34 -6.97 18.21 0.30
N PRO A 35 -7.52 18.57 1.46
CA PRO A 35 -6.77 18.55 2.70
C PRO A 35 -6.21 17.15 2.84
N ARG A 36 -4.87 17.04 2.93
CA ARG A 36 -4.28 15.77 3.32
C ARG A 36 -4.95 15.39 4.63
N PRO A 37 -5.48 14.16 4.76
CA PRO A 37 -5.88 13.68 6.08
C PRO A 37 -4.71 13.97 7.01
N PRO A 38 -4.94 14.46 8.24
CA PRO A 38 -3.88 14.93 9.11
C PRO A 38 -2.82 13.84 9.22
N GLU A 39 -1.71 14.04 8.51
CA GLU A 39 -0.50 13.29 8.73
C GLU A 39 -0.11 13.70 10.14
N GLN A 40 -0.15 12.74 11.05
CA GLN A 40 0.29 12.92 12.43
C GLN A 40 1.64 13.61 12.36
N ASP A 41 1.64 14.87 12.81
CA ASP A 41 2.81 15.71 12.88
C ASP A 41 3.81 15.02 13.81
N GLY A 42 4.69 14.24 13.19
CA GLY A 42 5.61 13.34 13.85
C GLY A 42 7.04 13.82 13.70
N GLN A 43 7.26 15.13 13.71
CA GLN A 43 8.62 15.66 13.86
C GLN A 43 8.89 15.99 15.33
N SER A 44 9.91 15.27 15.84
CA SER A 44 10.74 15.58 17.00
C SER A 44 10.20 15.26 18.39
N PHE A 45 10.50 14.05 18.90
CA PHE A 45 11.10 13.92 20.22
C PHE A 45 12.08 12.73 20.24
N ARG A 46 13.36 13.07 20.43
CA ARG A 46 14.41 12.12 20.81
C ARG A 46 14.04 11.46 22.14
N GLN A 47 14.49 10.20 22.28
CA GLN A 47 14.61 9.44 23.53
C GLN A 47 13.30 9.06 24.24
N ARG A 48 12.97 7.76 24.20
CA ARG A 48 13.14 6.84 25.34
C ARG A 48 12.59 5.45 24.99
N ARG A 49 13.43 4.46 25.26
CA ARG A 49 13.14 3.10 25.76
C ARG A 49 11.73 2.52 25.53
N GLY A 50 11.70 1.31 24.97
CA GLY A 50 10.79 0.27 25.47
C GLY A 50 9.88 -0.37 24.42
N ASN A 51 10.34 -1.50 23.86
CA ASN A 51 9.60 -2.76 23.89
C ASN A 51 8.10 -2.82 23.54
N PHE A 52 7.61 -2.16 22.49
CA PHE A 52 6.29 -2.49 21.92
C PHE A 52 6.29 -2.54 20.37
N ARG A 53 7.14 -3.40 19.80
CA ARG A 53 7.13 -3.72 18.35
C ARG A 53 6.11 -4.84 18.07
N GLY A 54 4.81 -4.52 18.08
CA GLY A 54 3.79 -5.54 17.83
C GLY A 54 2.52 -5.12 17.10
N SER A 55 2.03 -3.89 17.26
CA SER A 55 0.61 -3.64 16.91
C SER A 55 0.35 -2.45 15.96
N GLN A 56 1.31 -1.55 15.74
CA GLN A 56 1.07 -0.32 14.99
C GLN A 56 1.75 -0.32 13.61
N ARG A 57 1.55 -1.37 12.80
CA ARG A 57 1.99 -1.38 11.39
C ARG A 57 0.87 -1.68 10.40
N GLN A 58 -0.36 -1.85 10.89
CA GLN A 58 -1.51 -2.17 10.05
C GLN A 58 -2.29 -0.95 9.56
N LEU A 59 -2.08 0.23 10.15
CA LEU A 59 -2.88 1.42 9.85
C LEU A 59 -2.37 2.25 8.65
N SER A 60 -1.16 1.96 8.13
CA SER A 60 -0.55 2.71 7.02
C SER A 60 0.27 1.83 6.07
N ALA A 61 -0.13 0.58 5.82
CA ALA A 61 0.54 -0.22 4.80
C ALA A 61 0.21 0.38 3.42
N SER A 62 1.21 1.05 2.83
CA SER A 62 1.15 1.59 1.47
C SER A 62 0.89 0.45 0.48
N PHE A 63 0.40 0.77 -0.71
CA PHE A 63 0.06 -0.24 -1.73
C PHE A 63 1.23 -1.19 -2.02
N GLU A 64 2.45 -0.65 -2.04
CA GLU A 64 3.68 -1.41 -2.21
C GLU A 64 3.91 -2.43 -1.09
N ASP A 65 3.69 -2.06 0.17
CA ASP A 65 3.79 -2.99 1.31
C ASP A 65 2.76 -4.11 1.23
N LYS A 66 1.54 -3.79 0.76
CA LYS A 66 0.49 -4.80 0.53
C LYS A 66 0.87 -5.75 -0.60
N LEU A 67 1.49 -5.22 -1.66
CA LEU A 67 1.99 -6.01 -2.79
C LEU A 67 3.15 -6.91 -2.36
N SER A 68 4.13 -6.38 -1.62
CA SER A 68 5.23 -7.19 -1.09
C SER A 68 4.73 -8.28 -0.14
N LYS A 69 3.75 -7.97 0.72
CA LYS A 69 3.11 -8.97 1.58
C LYS A 69 2.39 -10.04 0.75
N PHE A 70 1.65 -9.64 -0.28
CA PHE A 70 0.93 -10.56 -1.15
C PHE A 70 1.88 -11.48 -1.94
N LEU A 71 2.97 -10.95 -2.50
CA LEU A 71 3.99 -11.74 -3.18
C LEU A 71 4.58 -12.80 -2.23
N LYS A 72 4.93 -12.39 -1.01
CA LYS A 72 5.49 -13.29 0.00
C LYS A 72 4.50 -14.38 0.42
N ASP A 73 3.26 -14.01 0.71
CA ASP A 73 2.20 -14.94 1.14
C ASP A 73 1.80 -15.91 0.00
N SER A 74 1.85 -15.45 -1.25
CA SER A 74 1.60 -16.27 -2.44
C SER A 74 2.66 -17.37 -2.60
N ASP A 75 3.95 -17.03 -2.46
CA ASP A 75 5.04 -18.02 -2.54
C ASP A 75 4.98 -19.05 -1.41
N GLU A 76 4.69 -18.60 -0.18
CA GLU A 76 4.52 -19.49 0.98
C GLU A 76 3.34 -20.45 0.77
N ARG A 77 2.20 -19.93 0.32
CA ARG A 77 1.02 -20.75 0.05
C ARG A 77 1.26 -21.77 -1.07
N LEU A 78 1.95 -21.39 -2.14
CA LEU A 78 2.27 -22.30 -3.25
C LEU A 78 3.28 -23.39 -2.83
N THR A 79 4.29 -23.04 -2.04
CA THR A 79 5.27 -24.01 -1.55
C THR A 79 4.63 -25.01 -0.58
N ASP A 80 3.75 -24.55 0.31
CA ASP A 80 2.95 -25.42 1.17
C ASP A 80 2.02 -26.33 0.37
N LEU A 81 1.38 -25.80 -0.67
CA LEU A 81 0.50 -26.59 -1.54
C LEU A 81 1.31 -27.68 -2.24
N LYS A 82 2.45 -27.33 -2.82
CA LYS A 82 3.38 -28.29 -3.44
C LYS A 82 3.84 -29.36 -2.45
N ARG A 83 4.28 -28.97 -1.25
CA ARG A 83 4.67 -29.92 -0.19
C ARG A 83 3.52 -30.84 0.18
N LYS A 84 2.29 -30.33 0.35
CA LYS A 84 1.11 -31.11 0.73
C LYS A 84 0.63 -32.05 -0.41
N THR A 85 0.80 -31.64 -1.67
CA THR A 85 0.46 -32.49 -2.84
C THR A 85 1.54 -33.52 -3.15
N ASP A 86 2.80 -33.18 -2.94
CA ASP A 86 3.95 -34.03 -3.28
C ASP A 86 4.26 -35.03 -2.15
N SER A 87 4.09 -34.64 -0.88
CA SER A 87 4.25 -35.54 0.27
C SER A 87 3.27 -36.72 0.29
N LYS A 88 2.12 -36.61 -0.39
CA LYS A 88 1.17 -37.73 -0.58
C LYS A 88 1.40 -38.51 -1.87
N ARG A 89 2.25 -38.04 -2.79
CA ARG A 89 2.44 -38.66 -4.11
C ARG A 89 3.87 -39.18 -4.36
N GLY A 90 4.86 -38.79 -3.55
CA GLY A 90 6.27 -39.23 -3.67
C GLY A 90 6.79 -40.18 -2.58
N GLY A 91 5.96 -40.57 -1.60
CA GLY A 91 6.42 -41.19 -0.35
C GLY A 91 6.44 -42.73 -0.28
N ARG A 92 6.50 -43.47 -1.39
CA ARG A 92 6.65 -44.95 -1.37
C ARG A 92 7.58 -45.44 -2.48
N GLY A 93 8.82 -44.99 -2.40
CA GLY A 93 9.89 -45.39 -3.32
C GLY A 93 11.24 -45.54 -2.62
N SER A 94 11.29 -46.16 -1.44
CA SER A 94 12.53 -46.71 -0.89
C SER A 94 12.28 -47.54 0.38
N ARG A 95 11.97 -48.83 0.21
CA ARG A 95 12.41 -49.89 1.14
C ARG A 95 12.83 -51.08 0.28
N ARG A 96 14.04 -50.97 -0.27
CA ARG A 96 14.89 -52.14 -0.50
C ARG A 96 15.45 -52.58 0.86
N SER A 97 15.86 -53.84 0.92
CA SER A 97 16.50 -54.57 2.03
C SER A 97 15.52 -55.35 2.92
N ASP A 98 15.17 -56.58 2.51
CA ASP A 98 15.87 -57.80 2.93
C ASP A 98 15.82 -58.82 1.77
#